data_AF-A0A517MQS5-F1
#
_entry.id   AF-A0A517MQS5-F1
#
_cell.length_a   1.000
_cell.length_b   1.000
_cell.length_c   1.000
_cell.angle_alpha   90.00
_cell.angle_beta   90.00
_cell.angle_gamma   90.00
#
_symmetry.space_group_name_H-M   'P 1'
#
loop_
_entity.id
_entity.type
_entity.pdbx_description
1 polymer ?
#
loop_
_entity_poly.entity_id
_entity_poly.type
_entity_poly.pdbx_seq_one_letter_code
_entity_poly.pdbx_strand_id
1 'polypeptide(L)'
;MSLLLLACFCMGLLAMPAAAATASELLEKAIYAQETVGDLDKAIDIYEQVLNEHEKSAEAAAQAQYRIGLCYEKLGKADKAAGAFQAVIDDFPSAKEWVKQAKGKQPGAPDLLPVPWGDGDEMIMEIKLPNGLAAGQQVFRIAKAEHEGRPVWECDAWQTITLNGMAGKSHVLVDFETFAPIESQWKHTLLGEAQAVYGNDQVEIELAGKDKPSTKQLDSPYYDNEQAAELFRRLPLREGYKAKFDVVAILNNATIPLGLEVTEIETVEVPAGKFECFKLELDIKQTFWISNDEHRYIVKFVAGGAIAELTEIRQAKPNESKLLEGKGFRVTLPPGWYAYAPGEADDEGKTGTTLIGPNASINARIETGPLGKIKEKHDSPRDWAEHALEHYGKQLGNLKLSEKGIEIIKIGDREAVAVEFEYREGKVAKRARRICVFGESTAANLRFTTERDDFEKLVPSFEEIVSSLTIR
;
A
#
# COMPACT_ATOMS: atom_id res chain seq x y z
N MET A 1 -66.06 69.16 -32.81
CA MET A 1 -64.82 69.02 -33.60
C MET A 1 -63.70 69.58 -32.76
N SER A 2 -63.10 68.72 -31.94
CA SER A 2 -62.25 69.10 -30.81
C SER A 2 -60.76 69.10 -31.18
N LEU A 3 -60.07 70.09 -30.61
CA LEU A 3 -58.64 70.35 -30.46
C LEU A 3 -57.67 69.19 -30.76
N LEU A 4 -56.57 69.50 -31.46
CA LEU A 4 -55.30 68.77 -31.38
C LEU A 4 -54.18 69.74 -30.98
N LEU A 5 -53.74 69.61 -29.73
CA LEU A 5 -52.55 70.22 -29.16
C LEU A 5 -51.32 69.36 -29.51
N LEU A 6 -50.26 70.01 -29.98
CA LEU A 6 -48.92 69.47 -30.12
C LEU A 6 -48.29 69.26 -28.74
N ALA A 7 -47.84 68.06 -28.41
CA ALA A 7 -47.02 67.78 -27.23
C ALA A 7 -45.74 67.04 -27.65
N CYS A 8 -44.59 67.70 -27.49
CA CYS A 8 -43.26 67.10 -27.58
C CYS A 8 -43.07 66.07 -26.47
N PHE A 9 -42.71 64.83 -26.82
CA PHE A 9 -42.24 63.83 -25.87
C PHE A 9 -40.75 63.60 -26.08
N CYS A 10 -39.93 64.04 -25.11
CA CYS A 10 -38.51 63.70 -25.04
C CYS A 10 -38.38 62.21 -24.69
N MET A 11 -37.80 61.41 -25.60
CA MET A 11 -37.33 60.06 -25.29
C MET A 11 -36.05 60.17 -24.46
N GLY A 12 -36.15 59.89 -23.16
CA GLY A 12 -34.99 59.57 -22.33
C GLY A 12 -34.51 58.16 -22.65
N LEU A 13 -33.29 58.04 -23.17
CA LEU A 13 -32.54 56.79 -23.20
C LEU A 13 -32.17 56.42 -21.76
N LEU A 14 -32.90 55.47 -21.17
CA LEU A 14 -32.43 54.75 -19.99
C LEU A 14 -31.45 53.67 -20.48
N ALA A 15 -30.15 53.93 -20.33
CA ALA A 15 -29.15 52.88 -20.44
C ALA A 15 -29.33 51.92 -19.26
N MET A 16 -29.75 50.68 -19.52
CA MET A 16 -29.69 49.63 -18.52
C MET A 16 -28.23 49.26 -18.28
N PRO A 17 -27.77 49.13 -17.02
CA PRO A 17 -26.43 48.63 -16.75
C PRO A 17 -26.35 47.17 -17.23
N ALA A 18 -25.31 46.85 -17.99
CA ALA A 18 -24.98 45.45 -18.29
C ALA A 18 -24.78 44.71 -16.97
N ALA A 19 -25.49 43.61 -16.75
CA ALA A 19 -25.26 42.74 -15.61
C ALA A 19 -23.81 42.24 -15.68
N ALA A 20 -23.02 42.51 -14.63
CA ALA A 20 -21.66 41.99 -14.53
C ALA A 20 -21.72 40.45 -14.46
N ALA A 21 -20.85 39.79 -15.22
CA ALA A 21 -20.73 38.33 -15.19
C ALA A 21 -20.34 37.87 -13.78
N THR A 22 -20.93 36.78 -13.32
CA THR A 22 -20.65 36.19 -12.01
C THR A 22 -19.30 35.47 -12.00
N ALA A 23 -18.66 35.35 -10.83
CA ALA A 23 -17.43 34.57 -10.63
C ALA A 23 -17.48 33.17 -11.27
N SER A 24 -18.62 32.46 -11.20
CA SER A 24 -18.78 31.14 -11.82
C SER A 24 -18.79 31.18 -13.35
N GLU A 25 -19.47 32.15 -13.96
CA GLU A 25 -19.50 32.33 -15.43
C GLU A 25 -18.11 32.70 -15.97
N LEU A 26 -17.37 33.53 -15.23
CA LEU A 26 -15.98 33.87 -15.56
C LEU A 26 -15.06 32.66 -15.44
N LEU A 27 -15.24 31.83 -14.42
CA LEU A 27 -14.47 30.61 -14.21
C LEU A 27 -14.68 29.59 -15.33
N GLU A 28 -15.92 29.34 -15.74
CA GLU A 28 -16.24 28.47 -16.87
C GLU A 28 -15.61 28.98 -18.17
N LYS A 29 -15.67 30.29 -18.41
CA LYS A 29 -15.07 30.92 -19.59
C LYS A 29 -13.54 30.78 -19.61
N ALA A 30 -12.90 30.91 -18.44
CA ALA A 30 -11.46 30.71 -18.31
C ALA A 30 -11.07 29.24 -18.55
N ILE A 31 -11.84 28.29 -18.00
CA ILE A 31 -11.63 26.84 -18.25
C ILE A 31 -11.77 26.53 -19.74
N TYR A 32 -12.75 27.11 -20.43
CA TYR A 32 -12.89 26.95 -21.86
C TYR A 32 -11.68 27.51 -22.64
N ALA A 33 -11.16 28.67 -22.23
CA ALA A 33 -9.94 29.23 -22.83
C ALA A 33 -8.71 28.34 -22.58
N GLN A 34 -8.58 27.79 -21.37
CA GLN A 34 -7.48 26.91 -20.96
C GLN A 34 -7.51 25.56 -21.69
N GLU A 35 -8.62 24.83 -21.61
CA GLU A 35 -8.69 23.41 -22.00
C GLU A 35 -9.18 23.22 -23.44
N THR A 36 -10.06 24.10 -23.95
CA THR A 36 -10.63 23.95 -25.29
C THR A 36 -9.86 24.75 -26.33
N VAL A 37 -9.56 26.02 -26.03
CA VAL A 37 -8.86 26.91 -26.98
C VAL A 37 -7.34 26.73 -26.87
N GLY A 38 -6.83 26.43 -25.67
CA GLY A 38 -5.40 26.35 -25.39
C GLY A 38 -4.71 27.71 -25.30
N ASP A 39 -5.48 28.80 -25.16
CA ASP A 39 -4.96 30.16 -25.02
C ASP A 39 -4.69 30.45 -23.54
N LEU A 40 -3.50 30.05 -23.09
CA LEU A 40 -3.12 30.03 -21.68
C LEU A 40 -2.97 31.44 -21.09
N ASP A 41 -2.42 32.40 -21.84
CA ASP A 41 -2.29 33.78 -21.35
C ASP A 41 -3.68 34.42 -21.18
N LYS A 42 -4.59 34.21 -22.14
CA LYS A 42 -5.97 34.69 -22.02
C LYS A 42 -6.74 33.98 -20.90
N ALA A 43 -6.50 32.69 -20.68
CA ALA A 43 -7.10 31.97 -19.57
C ALA A 43 -6.66 32.57 -18.22
N ILE A 44 -5.37 32.87 -18.06
CA ILE A 44 -4.83 33.55 -16.86
C ILE A 44 -5.53 34.89 -16.65
N ASP A 45 -5.63 35.74 -17.67
CA ASP A 45 -6.31 37.05 -17.55
C ASP A 45 -7.76 36.93 -17.07
N ILE A 46 -8.48 35.88 -17.50
CA ILE A 46 -9.87 35.65 -17.08
C ILE A 46 -9.91 35.05 -15.66
N TYR A 47 -9.00 34.14 -15.30
CA TYR A 47 -8.90 33.63 -13.92
C TYR A 47 -8.58 34.76 -12.93
N GLU A 48 -7.70 35.70 -13.28
CA GLU A 48 -7.41 36.88 -12.44
C GLU A 48 -8.67 37.74 -12.21
N GLN A 49 -9.61 37.79 -13.17
CA GLN A 49 -10.90 38.44 -12.96
C GLN A 49 -11.79 37.68 -11.96
N VAL A 50 -11.73 36.35 -11.96
CA VAL A 50 -12.43 35.53 -10.94
C VAL A 50 -11.89 35.83 -9.54
N LEU A 51 -10.56 36.00 -9.40
CA LEU A 51 -9.93 36.36 -8.12
C LEU A 51 -10.41 37.71 -7.61
N ASN A 52 -10.61 38.70 -8.49
CA ASN A 52 -11.13 40.01 -8.09
C ASN A 52 -12.58 39.96 -7.57
N GLU A 53 -13.29 38.85 -7.78
CA GLU A 53 -14.62 38.59 -7.22
C GLU A 53 -14.59 37.66 -5.98
N HIS A 54 -13.42 37.40 -5.38
CA HIS A 54 -13.24 36.39 -4.33
C HIS A 54 -14.19 36.56 -3.12
N GLU A 55 -14.58 37.79 -2.77
CA GLU A 55 -15.51 38.08 -1.67
C GLU A 55 -16.89 37.41 -1.85
N LYS A 56 -17.26 37.08 -3.09
CA LYS A 56 -18.54 36.45 -3.44
C LYS A 56 -18.44 34.92 -3.50
N SER A 57 -17.26 34.36 -3.75
CA SER A 57 -17.04 32.91 -3.87
C SER A 57 -15.58 32.52 -3.64
N ALA A 58 -15.25 32.15 -2.41
CA ALA A 58 -13.89 31.69 -2.06
C ALA A 58 -13.50 30.40 -2.82
N GLU A 59 -14.45 29.51 -3.09
CA GLU A 59 -14.20 28.25 -3.79
C GLU A 59 -13.85 28.47 -5.27
N ALA A 60 -14.58 29.36 -5.95
CA ALA A 60 -14.29 29.70 -7.35
C ALA A 60 -12.95 30.45 -7.48
N ALA A 61 -12.63 31.32 -6.53
CA ALA A 61 -11.36 32.02 -6.49
C ALA A 61 -10.18 31.05 -6.23
N ALA A 62 -10.33 30.12 -5.29
CA ALA A 62 -9.31 29.09 -5.04
C ALA A 62 -9.07 28.21 -6.28
N GLN A 63 -10.15 27.78 -6.96
CA GLN A 63 -10.05 27.05 -8.21
C GLN A 63 -9.35 27.84 -9.31
N ALA A 64 -9.71 29.12 -9.48
CA ALA A 64 -9.06 29.99 -10.45
C ALA A 64 -7.56 30.16 -10.16
N GLN A 65 -7.20 30.39 -8.90
CA GLN A 65 -5.81 30.54 -8.46
C GLN A 65 -4.99 29.27 -8.75
N TYR A 66 -5.55 28.09 -8.46
CA TYR A 66 -4.90 26.81 -8.77
C TYR A 66 -4.69 26.65 -10.29
N ARG A 67 -5.70 26.96 -11.09
CA ARG A 67 -5.63 26.85 -12.56
C ARG A 67 -4.68 27.86 -13.20
N ILE A 68 -4.48 29.04 -12.60
CA ILE A 68 -3.39 29.96 -12.98
C ILE A 68 -2.03 29.26 -12.82
N GLY A 69 -1.82 28.55 -11.70
CA GLY A 69 -0.62 27.73 -11.50
C GLY A 69 -0.42 26.70 -12.61
N LEU A 70 -1.46 25.94 -12.98
CA LEU A 70 -1.41 24.99 -14.10
C LEU A 70 -1.11 25.66 -15.45
N CYS A 71 -1.65 26.86 -15.70
CA CYS A 71 -1.34 27.60 -16.93
C CYS A 71 0.13 28.02 -16.96
N TYR A 72 0.68 28.49 -15.83
CA TYR A 72 2.10 28.83 -15.73
C TYR A 72 3.02 27.61 -15.89
N GLU A 73 2.62 26.42 -15.40
CA GLU A 73 3.32 25.17 -15.69
C GLU A 73 3.34 24.86 -17.19
N LYS A 74 2.18 24.88 -17.86
CA LYS A 74 2.06 24.65 -19.31
C LYS A 74 2.87 25.68 -20.13
N LEU A 75 3.11 26.88 -19.59
CA LEU A 75 3.95 27.93 -20.18
C LEU A 75 5.45 27.83 -19.82
N GLY A 76 5.86 26.84 -19.01
CA GLY A 76 7.24 26.67 -18.57
C GLY A 76 7.74 27.72 -17.56
N LYS A 77 6.84 28.47 -16.91
CA LYS A 77 7.17 29.54 -15.96
C LYS A 77 7.12 29.02 -14.51
N ALA A 78 8.06 28.16 -14.15
CA ALA A 78 8.07 27.42 -12.88
C ALA A 78 7.93 28.30 -11.62
N ASP A 79 8.68 29.40 -11.53
CA ASP A 79 8.61 30.30 -10.36
C ASP A 79 7.21 30.91 -10.17
N LYS A 80 6.54 31.25 -11.28
CA LYS A 80 5.18 31.80 -11.26
C LYS A 80 4.15 30.74 -10.92
N ALA A 81 4.33 29.51 -11.42
CA ALA A 81 3.47 28.39 -11.07
C ALA A 81 3.54 28.10 -9.57
N ALA A 82 4.76 27.97 -9.02
CA ALA A 82 5.00 27.77 -7.59
C ALA A 82 4.35 28.87 -6.74
N GLY A 83 4.54 30.14 -7.11
CA GLY A 83 3.89 31.27 -6.42
C GLY A 83 2.37 31.21 -6.49
N ALA A 84 1.80 30.82 -7.64
CA ALA A 84 0.37 30.69 -7.81
C ALA A 84 -0.23 29.57 -6.95
N PHE A 85 0.42 28.40 -6.90
CA PHE A 85 0.01 27.30 -6.03
C PHE A 85 0.14 27.66 -4.55
N GLN A 86 1.24 28.32 -4.16
CA GLN A 86 1.41 28.78 -2.79
C GLN A 86 0.30 29.75 -2.36
N ALA A 87 -0.12 30.66 -3.24
CA ALA A 87 -1.24 31.55 -2.98
C ALA A 87 -2.58 30.82 -2.77
N VAL A 88 -2.80 29.64 -3.41
CA VAL A 88 -3.98 28.82 -3.09
C VAL A 88 -3.96 28.39 -1.61
N ILE A 89 -2.79 27.99 -1.13
CA ILE A 89 -2.57 27.47 0.23
C ILE A 89 -2.73 28.61 1.25
N ASP A 90 -2.13 29.76 0.97
CA ASP A 90 -2.04 30.87 1.90
C ASP A 90 -3.35 31.68 1.96
N ASP A 91 -3.96 31.95 0.80
CA ASP A 91 -5.08 32.89 0.71
C ASP A 91 -6.45 32.19 0.80
N PHE A 92 -6.52 30.89 0.50
CA PHE A 92 -7.78 30.13 0.46
C PHE A 92 -7.78 28.87 1.36
N PRO A 93 -7.35 28.95 2.64
CA PRO A 93 -7.20 27.78 3.50
C PRO A 93 -8.51 27.00 3.76
N SER A 94 -9.68 27.63 3.58
CA SER A 94 -10.99 26.98 3.70
C SER A 94 -11.38 26.13 2.49
N ALA A 95 -10.79 26.38 1.31
CA ALA A 95 -11.05 25.67 0.07
C ALA A 95 -10.21 24.39 0.02
N LYS A 96 -10.54 23.45 0.91
CA LYS A 96 -9.72 22.27 1.24
C LYS A 96 -9.24 21.48 0.01
N GLU A 97 -10.10 21.34 -0.99
CA GLU A 97 -9.78 20.62 -2.22
C GLU A 97 -8.67 21.31 -3.04
N TRP A 98 -8.79 22.61 -3.27
CA TRP A 98 -7.81 23.37 -4.05
C TRP A 98 -6.49 23.54 -3.31
N VAL A 99 -6.55 23.74 -1.99
CA VAL A 99 -5.36 23.77 -1.13
C VAL A 99 -4.61 22.44 -1.23
N LYS A 100 -5.32 21.31 -1.20
CA LYS A 100 -4.72 19.97 -1.37
C LYS A 100 -4.03 19.84 -2.72
N GLN A 101 -4.71 20.18 -3.82
CA GLN A 101 -4.13 20.08 -5.17
C GLN A 101 -2.90 20.99 -5.34
N ALA A 102 -2.94 22.20 -4.78
CA ALA A 102 -1.83 23.15 -4.84
C ALA A 102 -0.59 22.68 -4.06
N LYS A 103 -0.77 21.99 -2.92
CA LYS A 103 0.34 21.40 -2.16
C LYS A 103 1.11 20.36 -2.94
N GLY A 104 0.42 19.55 -3.74
CA GLY A 104 1.04 18.59 -4.66
C GLY A 104 1.91 19.23 -5.76
N LYS A 105 1.89 20.57 -5.87
CA LYS A 105 2.62 21.35 -6.86
C LYS A 105 3.70 22.26 -6.27
N GLN A 106 4.03 22.12 -4.98
CA GLN A 106 5.06 22.94 -4.35
C GLN A 106 6.46 22.71 -4.95
N PRO A 107 7.28 23.77 -5.04
CA PRO A 107 8.64 23.67 -5.57
C PRO A 107 9.49 22.69 -4.76
N GLY A 108 10.14 21.75 -5.45
CA GLY A 108 10.93 20.68 -4.85
C GLY A 108 10.22 19.32 -4.79
N ALA A 109 8.89 19.29 -4.99
CA ALA A 109 8.19 18.02 -5.18
C ALA A 109 8.66 17.38 -6.48
N PRO A 110 8.94 16.06 -6.50
CA PRO A 110 9.29 15.39 -7.75
C PRO A 110 8.10 15.46 -8.72
N ASP A 111 8.38 15.83 -9.97
CA ASP A 111 7.37 15.80 -11.03
C ASP A 111 7.01 14.35 -11.38
N LEU A 112 5.86 13.88 -10.89
CA LEU A 112 5.46 12.49 -11.00
C LEU A 112 4.88 12.21 -12.39
N LEU A 113 5.49 11.26 -13.09
CA LEU A 113 4.94 10.67 -14.31
C LEU A 113 3.56 10.03 -14.06
N PRO A 114 2.77 9.81 -15.12
CA PRO A 114 1.54 9.01 -15.04
C PRO A 114 1.80 7.65 -14.39
N VAL A 115 0.78 7.08 -13.76
CA VAL A 115 0.89 5.77 -13.11
C VAL A 115 1.28 4.70 -14.15
N PRO A 116 2.33 3.90 -13.90
CA PRO A 116 2.75 2.81 -14.78
C PRO A 116 2.02 1.49 -14.53
N TRP A 117 1.00 1.48 -13.66
CA TRP A 117 0.30 0.28 -13.19
C TRP A 117 -1.20 0.30 -13.48
N GLY A 118 -1.79 -0.90 -13.48
CA GLY A 118 -3.23 -1.13 -13.53
C GLY A 118 -3.86 -1.32 -12.14
N ASP A 119 -5.13 -1.74 -12.11
CA ASP A 119 -5.85 -2.06 -10.87
C ASP A 119 -5.45 -3.44 -10.32
N GLY A 120 -4.66 -3.46 -9.23
CA GLY A 120 -4.17 -4.67 -8.60
C GLY A 120 -2.81 -5.13 -9.14
N ASP A 121 -1.97 -4.20 -9.62
CA ASP A 121 -0.59 -4.53 -10.01
C ASP A 121 0.19 -5.01 -8.79
N GLU A 122 0.79 -6.20 -8.87
CA GLU A 122 1.43 -6.88 -7.74
C GLU A 122 2.81 -7.40 -8.14
N MET A 123 3.83 -7.01 -7.37
CA MET A 123 5.21 -7.46 -7.49
C MET A 123 5.58 -8.33 -6.29
N ILE A 124 6.12 -9.52 -6.56
CA ILE A 124 6.52 -10.48 -5.54
C ILE A 124 8.01 -10.72 -5.65
N MET A 125 8.72 -10.51 -4.55
CA MET A 125 10.16 -10.59 -4.49
C MET A 125 10.59 -11.58 -3.42
N GLU A 126 11.60 -12.39 -3.72
CA GLU A 126 12.25 -13.24 -2.73
C GLU A 126 13.40 -12.47 -2.07
N ILE A 127 13.39 -12.44 -0.74
CA ILE A 127 14.45 -11.85 0.08
C ILE A 127 15.49 -12.92 0.38
N LYS A 128 16.76 -12.60 0.11
CA LYS A 128 17.93 -13.45 0.31
C LYS A 128 18.97 -12.74 1.17
N LEU A 129 19.73 -13.52 1.93
CA LEU A 129 20.97 -13.06 2.55
C LEU A 129 22.06 -12.89 1.47
N PRO A 130 23.18 -12.17 1.77
CA PRO A 130 24.23 -11.92 0.79
C PRO A 130 24.93 -13.19 0.27
N ASN A 131 24.84 -14.30 1.02
CA ASN A 131 25.34 -15.61 0.62
C ASN A 131 24.37 -16.39 -0.29
N GLY A 132 23.23 -15.79 -0.67
CA GLY A 132 22.19 -16.40 -1.50
C GLY A 132 21.15 -17.22 -0.73
N LEU A 133 21.28 -17.37 0.60
CA LEU A 133 20.31 -18.11 1.39
C LEU A 133 18.96 -17.40 1.39
N ALA A 134 17.91 -18.13 1.02
CA ALA A 134 16.53 -17.65 1.05
C ALA A 134 16.11 -17.30 2.48
N ALA A 135 15.63 -16.08 2.68
CA ALA A 135 15.33 -15.51 4.00
C ALA A 135 13.86 -15.14 4.16
N GLY A 136 13.16 -14.80 3.06
CA GLY A 136 11.81 -14.27 3.16
C GLY A 136 11.22 -13.81 1.83
N GLN A 137 10.17 -13.01 1.94
CA GLN A 137 9.43 -12.47 0.80
C GLN A 137 9.01 -11.03 1.09
N GLN A 138 9.06 -10.20 0.04
CA GLN A 138 8.46 -8.88 -0.03
C GLN A 138 7.39 -8.91 -1.12
N VAL A 139 6.21 -8.37 -0.82
CA VAL A 139 5.13 -8.17 -1.79
C VAL A 139 4.78 -6.69 -1.78
N PHE A 140 4.68 -6.10 -2.97
CA PHE A 140 4.14 -4.76 -3.19
C PHE A 140 2.90 -4.89 -4.06
N ARG A 141 1.81 -4.24 -3.67
CA ARG A 141 0.56 -4.22 -4.43
C ARG A 141 0.03 -2.80 -4.48
N ILE A 142 -0.42 -2.39 -5.66
CA ILE A 142 -1.19 -1.17 -5.83
C ILE A 142 -2.52 -1.44 -6.53
N ALA A 143 -3.61 -1.00 -5.93
CA ALA A 143 -4.97 -1.23 -6.42
C ALA A 143 -5.83 0.03 -6.36
N LYS A 144 -6.90 0.07 -7.15
CA LYS A 144 -7.90 1.13 -7.05
C LYS A 144 -8.80 0.87 -5.84
N ALA A 145 -9.08 1.94 -5.10
CA ALA A 145 -10.02 1.90 -3.99
C ALA A 145 -10.89 3.17 -3.98
N GLU A 146 -11.84 3.22 -3.05
CA GLU A 146 -12.67 4.38 -2.77
C GLU A 146 -12.52 4.75 -1.29
N HIS A 147 -12.31 6.03 -1.02
CA HIS A 147 -12.23 6.58 0.33
C HIS A 147 -13.07 7.86 0.38
N GLU A 148 -14.04 7.90 1.30
CA GLU A 148 -15.01 9.01 1.44
C GLU A 148 -15.69 9.42 0.12
N GLY A 149 -16.04 8.45 -0.73
CA GLY A 149 -16.70 8.69 -2.02
C GLY A 149 -15.78 9.20 -3.12
N ARG A 150 -14.45 9.17 -2.92
CA ARG A 150 -13.45 9.61 -3.90
C ARG A 150 -12.54 8.46 -4.31
N PRO A 151 -12.12 8.39 -5.59
CA PRO A 151 -11.13 7.41 -6.01
C PRO A 151 -9.79 7.68 -5.31
N VAL A 152 -9.13 6.61 -4.87
CA VAL A 152 -7.78 6.63 -4.29
C VAL A 152 -6.99 5.43 -4.81
N TRP A 153 -5.67 5.48 -4.64
CA TRP A 153 -4.83 4.29 -4.76
C TRP A 153 -4.60 3.70 -3.37
N GLU A 154 -4.73 2.38 -3.28
CA GLU A 154 -4.34 1.58 -2.13
C GLU A 154 -2.95 1.00 -2.41
N CYS A 155 -1.95 1.41 -1.62
CA CYS A 155 -0.60 0.84 -1.63
C CYS A 155 -0.48 -0.13 -0.45
N ASP A 156 -0.45 -1.42 -0.73
CA ASP A 156 -0.27 -2.46 0.28
C ASP A 156 1.13 -3.09 0.13
N ALA A 157 1.82 -3.32 1.24
CA ALA A 157 3.05 -4.08 1.25
C ALA A 157 3.04 -5.16 2.33
N TRP A 158 3.45 -6.39 1.97
CA TRP A 158 3.65 -7.49 2.91
C TRP A 158 5.12 -7.84 2.96
N GLN A 159 5.65 -8.00 4.17
CA GLN A 159 6.98 -8.53 4.39
C GLN A 159 6.91 -9.74 5.31
N THR A 160 7.67 -10.77 4.98
CA THR A 160 7.85 -11.95 5.84
C THR A 160 9.30 -12.40 5.81
N ILE A 161 9.92 -12.50 6.98
CA ILE A 161 11.27 -13.03 7.17
C ILE A 161 11.17 -14.32 7.98
N THR A 162 11.43 -15.45 7.31
CA THR A 162 11.23 -16.78 7.89
C THR A 162 12.31 -17.17 8.91
N LEU A 163 13.50 -16.56 8.84
CA LEU A 163 14.63 -16.90 9.72
C LEU A 163 14.36 -16.59 11.19
N ASN A 164 13.55 -15.57 11.48
CA ASN A 164 13.20 -15.15 12.83
C ASN A 164 11.69 -14.98 13.04
N GLY A 165 10.87 -15.37 12.05
CA GLY A 165 9.41 -15.30 12.12
C GLY A 165 8.86 -13.88 12.10
N MET A 166 9.63 -12.88 11.67
CA MET A 166 9.11 -11.53 11.47
C MET A 166 8.12 -11.51 10.30
N ALA A 167 7.03 -10.80 10.51
CA ALA A 167 6.11 -10.42 9.45
C ALA A 167 5.53 -9.03 9.71
N GLY A 168 5.09 -8.37 8.65
CA GLY A 168 4.34 -7.13 8.73
C GLY A 168 3.56 -6.83 7.47
N LYS A 169 2.51 -6.03 7.63
CA LYS A 169 1.73 -5.45 6.54
C LYS A 169 1.55 -3.96 6.75
N SER A 170 1.93 -3.19 5.75
CA SER A 170 1.55 -1.79 5.62
C SER A 170 0.46 -1.60 4.57
N HIS A 171 -0.29 -0.52 4.77
CA HIS A 171 -1.41 -0.08 3.94
C HIS A 171 -1.36 1.45 3.92
N VAL A 172 -1.34 2.05 2.73
CA VAL A 172 -1.36 3.50 2.55
C VAL A 172 -2.43 3.83 1.52
N LEU A 173 -3.38 4.70 1.90
CA LEU A 173 -4.26 5.34 0.93
C LEU A 173 -3.60 6.62 0.44
N VAL A 174 -3.50 6.76 -0.87
CA VAL A 174 -2.92 7.93 -1.51
C VAL A 174 -3.88 8.52 -2.53
N ASP A 175 -3.82 9.83 -2.69
CA ASP A 175 -4.65 10.54 -3.64
C ASP A 175 -4.45 10.04 -5.08
N PHE A 176 -5.55 9.89 -5.81
CA PHE A 176 -5.55 9.24 -7.12
C PHE A 176 -4.73 10.01 -8.18
N GLU A 177 -4.72 11.34 -8.11
CA GLU A 177 -4.05 12.20 -9.08
C GLU A 177 -2.66 12.63 -8.58
N THR A 178 -2.61 13.19 -7.38
CA THR A 178 -1.41 13.83 -6.81
C THR A 178 -0.46 12.85 -6.14
N PHE A 179 -0.92 11.64 -5.77
CA PHE A 179 -0.16 10.66 -5.01
C PHE A 179 0.21 11.07 -3.57
N ALA A 180 -0.39 12.16 -3.06
CA ALA A 180 -0.19 12.57 -1.67
C ALA A 180 -0.80 11.53 -0.71
N PRO A 181 -0.13 11.17 0.40
CA PRO A 181 -0.71 10.28 1.40
C PRO A 181 -1.96 10.88 2.04
N ILE A 182 -2.94 10.04 2.36
CA ILE A 182 -4.20 10.39 3.02
C ILE A 182 -4.24 9.76 4.41
N GLU A 183 -4.07 8.45 4.47
CA GLU A 183 -3.95 7.70 5.72
C GLU A 183 -3.06 6.48 5.52
N SER A 184 -2.50 5.99 6.61
CA SER A 184 -1.75 4.74 6.59
C SER A 184 -1.91 3.93 7.87
N GLN A 185 -1.74 2.63 7.73
CA GLN A 185 -1.68 1.69 8.84
C GLN A 185 -0.50 0.75 8.59
N TRP A 186 0.25 0.44 9.65
CA TRP A 186 1.27 -0.60 9.59
C TRP A 186 1.22 -1.45 10.84
N LYS A 187 1.01 -2.75 10.67
CA LYS A 187 1.15 -3.76 11.71
C LYS A 187 2.40 -4.60 11.46
N HIS A 188 3.30 -4.66 12.45
CA HIS A 188 4.54 -5.42 12.36
C HIS A 188 4.81 -6.19 13.66
N THR A 189 5.07 -7.49 13.52
CA THR A 189 5.27 -8.45 14.63
C THR A 189 6.28 -8.02 15.71
N LEU A 190 7.35 -7.29 15.34
CA LEU A 190 8.34 -6.78 16.30
C LEU A 190 8.25 -5.28 16.60
N LEU A 191 7.76 -4.49 15.65
CA LEU A 191 7.84 -3.02 15.74
C LEU A 191 6.56 -2.42 16.31
N GLY A 192 5.50 -3.23 16.44
CA GLY A 192 4.20 -2.81 16.94
C GLY A 192 3.26 -2.44 15.81
N GLU A 193 2.29 -1.59 16.12
CA GLU A 193 1.27 -1.12 15.19
C GLU A 193 1.22 0.40 15.25
N ALA A 194 1.06 1.02 14.09
CA ALA A 194 0.89 2.45 13.93
C ALA A 194 -0.21 2.75 12.91
N GLN A 195 -0.88 3.88 13.11
CA GLN A 195 -1.79 4.49 12.15
C GLN A 195 -1.42 5.96 12.00
N ALA A 196 -1.67 6.52 10.82
CA ALA A 196 -1.47 7.92 10.56
C ALA A 196 -2.58 8.51 9.70
N VAL A 197 -2.96 9.75 10.01
CA VAL A 197 -3.87 10.56 9.20
C VAL A 197 -3.11 11.79 8.73
N TYR A 198 -3.03 11.95 7.41
CA TYR A 198 -2.32 13.05 6.77
C TYR A 198 -3.28 14.22 6.55
N GLY A 199 -2.98 15.31 7.22
CA GLY A 199 -3.55 16.61 6.92
C GLY A 199 -2.76 17.31 5.83
N ASN A 200 -3.05 18.60 5.66
CA ASN A 200 -2.44 19.39 4.60
C ASN A 200 -0.93 19.59 4.81
N ASP A 201 -0.51 19.96 6.00
CA ASP A 201 0.87 20.31 6.41
C ASP A 201 1.26 19.61 7.71
N GLN A 202 0.48 18.61 8.11
CA GLN A 202 0.74 17.88 9.33
C GLN A 202 0.30 16.43 9.18
N VAL A 203 0.91 15.55 9.95
CA VAL A 203 0.47 14.17 10.12
C VAL A 203 0.19 13.92 11.59
N GLU A 204 -0.95 13.32 11.88
CA GLU A 204 -1.27 12.77 13.19
C GLU A 204 -0.95 11.28 13.20
N ILE A 205 -0.08 10.83 14.11
CA ILE A 205 0.37 9.44 14.20
C ILE A 205 -0.09 8.86 15.55
N GLU A 206 -0.83 7.76 15.48
CA GLU A 206 -1.20 6.94 16.64
C GLU A 206 -0.32 5.68 16.69
N LEU A 207 0.40 5.51 17.80
CA LEU A 207 1.20 4.31 18.06
C LEU A 207 0.52 3.41 19.08
N ALA A 208 0.43 2.13 18.80
CA ALA A 208 -0.13 1.16 19.74
C ALA A 208 0.60 1.20 21.10
N GLY A 209 -0.18 1.30 22.18
CA GLY A 209 0.34 1.41 23.55
C GLY A 209 0.75 2.82 23.98
N LYS A 210 0.43 3.86 23.20
CA LYS A 210 0.49 5.27 23.62
C LYS A 210 -0.91 5.80 23.92
N ASP A 211 -1.01 6.65 24.94
CA ASP A 211 -2.31 7.19 25.39
C ASP A 211 -2.89 8.26 24.46
N LYS A 212 -2.04 8.90 23.63
CA LYS A 212 -2.43 10.01 22.75
C LYS A 212 -1.66 9.95 21.43
N PRO A 213 -2.31 10.33 20.31
CA PRO A 213 -1.63 10.58 19.04
C PRO A 213 -0.59 11.71 19.16
N SER A 214 0.38 11.70 18.26
CA SER A 214 1.33 12.80 18.10
C SER A 214 1.15 13.47 16.75
N THR A 215 1.13 14.80 16.75
CA THR A 215 1.06 15.60 15.51
C THR A 215 2.46 16.09 15.13
N LYS A 216 2.80 16.01 13.84
CA LYS A 216 4.04 16.55 13.28
C LYS A 216 3.72 17.50 12.15
N GLN A 217 4.46 18.61 12.09
CA GLN A 217 4.46 19.51 10.95
C GLN A 217 5.27 18.91 9.79
N LEU A 218 4.85 19.18 8.57
CA LEU A 218 5.42 18.72 7.31
C LEU A 218 5.74 19.95 6.46
N ASP A 219 7.02 20.32 6.40
CA ASP A 219 7.51 21.58 5.81
C ASP A 219 8.11 21.40 4.40
N SER A 220 8.13 20.18 3.89
CA SER A 220 8.68 19.82 2.59
C SER A 220 7.74 18.84 1.90
N PRO A 221 7.81 18.68 0.57
CA PRO A 221 7.10 17.60 -0.12
C PRO A 221 7.35 16.27 0.60
N TYR A 222 6.26 15.60 0.96
CA TYR A 222 6.32 14.42 1.82
C TYR A 222 5.50 13.28 1.23
N TYR A 223 5.92 12.07 1.55
CA TYR A 223 5.20 10.84 1.24
C TYR A 223 5.23 9.91 2.45
N ASP A 224 4.30 8.98 2.55
CA ASP A 224 4.43 7.90 3.51
C ASP A 224 5.64 7.02 3.12
N ASN A 225 6.40 6.51 4.10
CA ASN A 225 7.50 5.59 3.82
C ASN A 225 7.02 4.33 3.06
N GLU A 226 5.83 3.85 3.37
CA GLU A 226 5.29 2.59 2.86
C GLU A 226 4.69 2.71 1.44
N GLN A 227 4.53 3.93 0.90
CA GLN A 227 4.22 4.15 -0.53
C GLN A 227 5.46 4.46 -1.40
N ALA A 228 6.66 4.50 -0.80
CA ALA A 228 7.87 4.96 -1.48
C ALA A 228 8.25 4.05 -2.67
N ALA A 229 7.97 2.75 -2.55
CA ALA A 229 8.19 1.78 -3.61
C ALA A 229 7.44 2.21 -4.90
N GLU A 230 6.16 2.54 -4.79
CA GLU A 230 5.30 2.99 -5.89
C GLU A 230 5.66 4.40 -6.35
N LEU A 231 6.08 5.27 -5.43
CA LEU A 231 6.58 6.61 -5.76
C LEU A 231 7.78 6.55 -6.71
N PHE A 232 8.76 5.69 -6.44
CA PHE A 232 9.96 5.55 -7.26
C PHE A 232 9.63 5.21 -8.72
N ARG A 233 8.58 4.41 -8.93
CA ARG A 233 8.12 3.99 -10.25
C ARG A 233 7.52 5.14 -11.06
N ARG A 234 7.08 6.23 -10.40
CA ARG A 234 6.54 7.43 -11.04
C ARG A 234 7.59 8.53 -11.26
N LEU A 235 8.81 8.36 -10.78
CA LEU A 235 9.85 9.37 -10.99
C LEU A 235 10.29 9.39 -12.47
N PRO A 236 10.67 10.55 -13.03
CA PRO A 236 11.19 10.68 -14.39
C PRO A 236 12.65 10.23 -14.45
N LEU A 237 12.88 8.95 -14.12
CA LEU A 237 14.19 8.34 -14.02
C LEU A 237 14.94 8.41 -15.35
N ARG A 238 16.20 8.83 -15.25
CA ARG A 238 17.21 8.88 -16.31
C ARG A 238 18.57 8.92 -15.62
N GLU A 239 19.62 8.49 -16.30
CA GLU A 239 20.98 8.56 -15.75
C GLU A 239 21.30 9.99 -15.26
N GLY A 240 21.81 10.09 -14.03
CA GLY A 240 22.09 11.36 -13.34
C GLY A 240 20.86 12.08 -12.78
N TYR A 241 19.66 11.51 -12.85
CA TYR A 241 18.47 12.05 -12.19
C TYR A 241 18.68 12.11 -10.67
N LYS A 242 18.24 13.20 -10.04
CA LYS A 242 18.27 13.38 -8.58
C LYS A 242 16.96 13.97 -8.10
N ALA A 243 16.51 13.54 -6.94
CA ALA A 243 15.38 14.13 -6.23
C ALA A 243 15.62 14.13 -4.73
N LYS A 244 14.89 14.98 -4.03
CA LYS A 244 14.89 15.04 -2.57
C LYS A 244 13.49 15.39 -2.07
N PHE A 245 12.99 14.62 -1.13
CA PHE A 245 11.71 14.82 -0.45
C PHE A 245 11.76 14.15 0.91
N ASP A 246 10.77 14.37 1.75
CA ASP A 246 10.69 13.73 3.06
C ASP A 246 9.82 12.47 2.98
N VAL A 247 10.19 11.44 3.75
CA VAL A 247 9.33 10.28 4.00
C VAL A 247 8.92 10.23 5.46
N VAL A 248 7.65 9.91 5.71
CA VAL A 248 7.10 9.75 7.06
C VAL A 248 7.13 8.27 7.44
N ALA A 249 7.98 7.92 8.40
CA ALA A 249 8.09 6.57 8.95
C ALA A 249 7.22 6.45 10.21
N ILE A 250 5.97 6.00 10.03
CA ILE A 250 4.94 6.05 11.08
C ILE A 250 5.27 5.22 12.32
N LEU A 251 5.86 4.02 12.17
CA LEU A 251 6.28 3.19 13.31
C LEU A 251 7.41 3.81 14.14
N ASN A 252 8.27 4.61 13.49
CA ASN A 252 9.35 5.33 14.18
C ASN A 252 8.91 6.70 14.68
N ASN A 253 7.70 7.15 14.33
CA ASN A 253 7.22 8.49 14.56
C ASN A 253 8.27 9.53 14.13
N ALA A 254 8.76 9.39 12.90
CA ALA A 254 9.87 10.18 12.36
C ALA A 254 9.58 10.67 10.93
N THR A 255 10.11 11.85 10.61
CA THR A 255 10.18 12.39 9.25
C THR A 255 11.64 12.32 8.83
N ILE A 256 11.92 11.68 7.71
CA ILE A 256 13.27 11.35 7.25
C ILE A 256 13.47 12.02 5.89
N PRO A 257 14.41 12.98 5.75
CA PRO A 257 14.78 13.49 4.44
C PRO A 257 15.41 12.38 3.62
N LEU A 258 14.86 12.14 2.42
CA LEU A 258 15.30 11.10 1.51
C LEU A 258 15.85 11.75 0.23
N GLY A 259 17.15 11.57 0.01
CA GLY A 259 17.81 11.90 -1.25
C GLY A 259 17.96 10.65 -2.10
N LEU A 260 17.76 10.79 -3.42
CA LEU A 260 17.96 9.72 -4.38
C LEU A 260 18.72 10.19 -5.62
N GLU A 261 19.47 9.27 -6.22
CA GLU A 261 20.20 9.46 -7.47
C GLU A 261 20.15 8.22 -8.35
N VAL A 262 19.91 8.40 -9.65
CA VAL A 262 20.10 7.33 -10.64
C VAL A 262 21.56 7.36 -11.10
N THR A 263 22.34 6.38 -10.67
CA THR A 263 23.79 6.38 -10.89
C THR A 263 24.20 5.79 -12.24
N GLU A 264 23.46 4.80 -12.72
CA GLU A 264 23.71 4.15 -14.02
C GLU A 264 22.46 3.42 -14.51
N ILE A 265 22.49 2.99 -15.78
CA ILE A 265 21.54 2.06 -16.36
C ILE A 265 22.28 0.74 -16.60
N GLU A 266 21.77 -0.36 -16.05
CA GLU A 266 22.40 -1.67 -16.20
C GLU A 266 21.38 -2.79 -16.38
N THR A 267 21.82 -3.91 -16.94
CA THR A 267 20.96 -5.07 -17.10
C THR A 267 21.00 -5.97 -15.87
N VAL A 268 19.84 -6.24 -15.28
CA VAL A 268 19.68 -7.10 -14.11
C VAL A 268 18.91 -8.36 -14.51
N GLU A 269 19.43 -9.51 -14.11
CA GLU A 269 18.76 -10.80 -14.29
C GLU A 269 18.29 -11.33 -12.94
N VAL A 270 17.00 -11.62 -12.83
CA VAL A 270 16.30 -12.12 -11.65
C VAL A 270 15.38 -13.29 -12.07
N PRO A 271 14.78 -14.05 -11.13
CA PRO A 271 13.91 -15.16 -11.51
C PRO A 271 12.72 -14.77 -12.42
N ALA A 272 12.21 -13.53 -12.30
CA ALA A 272 11.15 -13.03 -13.18
C ALA A 272 11.62 -12.72 -14.62
N GLY A 273 12.92 -12.68 -14.89
CA GLY A 273 13.47 -12.41 -16.21
C GLY A 273 14.67 -11.46 -16.19
N LYS A 274 14.97 -10.92 -17.37
CA LYS A 274 16.10 -10.02 -17.61
C LYS A 274 15.58 -8.64 -18.00
N PHE A 275 16.03 -7.61 -17.28
CA PHE A 275 15.52 -6.25 -17.39
C PHE A 275 16.67 -5.28 -17.56
N GLU A 276 16.52 -4.28 -18.41
CA GLU A 276 17.33 -3.06 -18.32
C GLU A 276 16.75 -2.22 -17.18
N CYS A 277 17.59 -1.74 -16.26
CA CYS A 277 17.15 -1.07 -15.03
C CYS A 277 17.90 0.23 -14.79
N PHE A 278 17.20 1.22 -14.26
CA PHE A 278 17.80 2.33 -13.55
C PHE A 278 18.27 1.86 -12.18
N LYS A 279 19.56 2.05 -11.88
CA LYS A 279 20.09 1.84 -10.53
C LYS A 279 19.89 3.10 -9.71
N LEU A 280 18.89 3.07 -8.83
CA LEU A 280 18.47 4.15 -7.96
C LEU A 280 19.12 3.98 -6.58
N GLU A 281 20.08 4.84 -6.24
CA GLU A 281 20.74 4.85 -4.93
C GLU A 281 20.08 5.89 -4.02
N LEU A 282 19.77 5.47 -2.79
CA LEU A 282 19.23 6.32 -1.74
C LEU A 282 20.33 6.70 -0.75
N ASP A 283 20.29 7.93 -0.21
CA ASP A 283 21.26 8.43 0.78
C ASP A 283 21.18 7.74 2.15
N ILE A 284 20.23 6.82 2.32
CA ILE A 284 20.07 5.90 3.45
C ILE A 284 20.72 4.52 3.23
N LYS A 285 21.65 4.40 2.28
CA LYS A 285 22.37 3.16 1.93
C LYS A 285 21.46 2.02 1.49
N GLN A 286 20.45 2.37 0.71
CA GLN A 286 19.60 1.41 0.01
C GLN A 286 19.74 1.64 -1.49
N THR A 287 19.60 0.58 -2.26
CA THR A 287 19.66 0.65 -3.73
C THR A 287 18.50 -0.12 -4.32
N PHE A 288 17.79 0.49 -5.26
CA PHE A 288 16.68 -0.10 -6.00
C PHE A 288 17.05 -0.18 -7.48
N TRP A 289 16.60 -1.22 -8.15
CA TRP A 289 16.70 -1.36 -9.60
C TRP A 289 15.29 -1.32 -10.16
N ILE A 290 14.97 -0.24 -10.87
CA ILE A 290 13.66 0.01 -11.45
C ILE A 290 13.73 -0.27 -12.95
N SER A 291 12.85 -1.09 -13.51
CA SER A 291 12.89 -1.43 -14.95
C SER A 291 12.75 -0.18 -15.83
N ASN A 292 13.57 -0.10 -16.87
CA ASN A 292 13.55 0.95 -17.88
C ASN A 292 12.55 0.62 -19.00
N ASP A 293 11.33 0.27 -18.61
CA ASP A 293 10.20 0.08 -19.52
C ASP A 293 8.98 0.83 -18.97
N GLU A 294 7.84 0.71 -19.65
CA GLU A 294 6.60 1.40 -19.30
C GLU A 294 5.99 0.98 -17.96
N HIS A 295 6.32 -0.21 -17.45
CA HIS A 295 5.76 -0.77 -16.22
C HIS A 295 6.51 -0.31 -14.96
N ARG A 296 7.78 0.08 -15.12
CA ARG A 296 8.65 0.58 -14.05
C ARG A 296 8.66 -0.35 -12.84
N TYR A 297 8.88 -1.65 -13.05
CA TYR A 297 8.89 -2.63 -11.96
C TYR A 297 10.09 -2.45 -11.04
N ILE A 298 9.91 -2.70 -9.74
CA ILE A 298 11.04 -2.91 -8.84
C ILE A 298 11.58 -4.32 -9.09
N VAL A 299 12.69 -4.39 -9.83
CA VAL A 299 13.31 -5.65 -10.25
C VAL A 299 14.15 -6.24 -9.12
N LYS A 300 14.84 -5.37 -8.37
CA LYS A 300 15.71 -5.76 -7.26
C LYS A 300 15.83 -4.62 -6.27
N PHE A 301 16.05 -4.92 -5.00
CA PHE A 301 16.60 -3.94 -4.06
C PHE A 301 17.59 -4.55 -3.08
N VAL A 302 18.49 -3.72 -2.56
CA VAL A 302 19.45 -4.06 -1.53
C VAL A 302 19.28 -3.08 -0.37
N ALA A 303 18.98 -3.61 0.81
CA ALA A 303 18.76 -2.82 2.02
C ALA A 303 19.11 -3.65 3.25
N GLY A 304 19.77 -3.04 4.24
CA GLY A 304 20.00 -3.67 5.56
C GLY A 304 20.75 -5.01 5.53
N GLY A 305 21.57 -5.25 4.50
CA GLY A 305 22.27 -6.53 4.32
C GLY A 305 21.42 -7.66 3.73
N ALA A 306 20.23 -7.35 3.20
CA ALA A 306 19.40 -8.27 2.44
C ALA A 306 19.32 -7.85 0.97
N ILE A 307 19.10 -8.83 0.09
CA ILE A 307 18.88 -8.65 -1.35
C ILE A 307 17.49 -9.18 -1.65
N ALA A 308 16.61 -8.37 -2.23
CA ALA A 308 15.32 -8.82 -2.73
C ALA A 308 15.33 -8.85 -4.25
N GLU A 309 14.88 -9.94 -4.85
CA GLU A 309 14.84 -10.14 -6.31
C GLU A 309 13.41 -10.46 -6.76
N LEU A 310 12.94 -9.80 -7.81
CA LEU A 310 11.61 -10.02 -8.37
C LEU A 310 11.48 -11.45 -8.90
N THR A 311 10.48 -12.16 -8.39
CA THR A 311 10.17 -13.55 -8.78
C THR A 311 8.92 -13.66 -9.62
N GLU A 312 7.94 -12.80 -9.40
CA GLU A 312 6.65 -12.89 -10.08
C GLU A 312 5.98 -11.51 -10.16
N ILE A 313 5.29 -11.26 -11.26
CA ILE A 313 4.41 -10.10 -11.48
C ILE A 313 3.00 -10.65 -11.68
N ARG A 314 2.01 -10.04 -11.04
CA ARG A 314 0.60 -10.47 -11.12
C ARG A 314 -0.33 -9.27 -11.27
N GLN A 315 -1.53 -9.58 -11.75
CA GLN A 315 -2.70 -8.72 -11.60
C GLN A 315 -3.62 -9.34 -10.55
N ALA A 316 -3.51 -8.89 -9.31
CA ALA A 316 -4.30 -9.38 -8.20
C ALA A 316 -5.75 -8.88 -8.29
N LYS A 317 -6.69 -9.78 -8.02
CA LYS A 317 -8.09 -9.42 -7.79
C LYS A 317 -8.37 -9.58 -6.29
N PRO A 318 -8.86 -8.53 -5.60
CA PRO A 318 -8.99 -8.54 -4.13
C PRO A 318 -9.76 -9.73 -3.55
N ASN A 319 -10.70 -10.30 -4.32
CA ASN A 319 -11.60 -11.37 -3.88
C ASN A 319 -11.31 -12.74 -4.52
N GLU A 320 -10.12 -12.92 -5.09
CA GLU A 320 -9.76 -14.18 -5.76
C GLU A 320 -9.00 -15.13 -4.82
N SER A 321 -9.56 -16.32 -4.60
CA SER A 321 -8.85 -17.43 -3.97
C SER A 321 -7.87 -18.05 -4.97
N LYS A 322 -6.70 -18.52 -4.49
CA LYS A 322 -5.63 -19.06 -5.34
C LYS A 322 -5.30 -20.51 -4.99
N LEU A 323 -5.14 -21.35 -6.01
CA LEU A 323 -4.60 -22.69 -5.81
C LEU A 323 -3.10 -22.62 -5.52
N LEU A 324 -2.69 -23.18 -4.38
CA LEU A 324 -1.30 -23.40 -3.99
C LEU A 324 -0.94 -24.88 -4.17
N GLU A 325 0.10 -25.13 -4.95
CA GLU A 325 0.72 -26.45 -5.06
C GLU A 325 2.06 -26.45 -4.32
N GLY A 326 2.12 -27.21 -3.22
CA GLY A 326 3.35 -27.40 -2.46
C GLY A 326 3.92 -28.80 -2.63
N LYS A 327 5.08 -29.05 -2.02
CA LYS A 327 5.69 -30.38 -2.04
C LYS A 327 4.84 -31.36 -1.21
N GLY A 328 4.09 -32.22 -1.91
CA GLY A 328 3.26 -33.27 -1.31
C GLY A 328 1.86 -32.84 -0.88
N PHE A 329 1.46 -31.59 -1.17
CA PHE A 329 0.11 -31.10 -0.88
C PHE A 329 -0.40 -30.11 -1.93
N ARG A 330 -1.72 -29.91 -1.93
CA ARG A 330 -2.40 -28.83 -2.65
C ARG A 330 -3.44 -28.22 -1.72
N VAL A 331 -3.62 -26.91 -1.80
CA VAL A 331 -4.62 -26.18 -0.99
C VAL A 331 -5.12 -24.96 -1.72
N THR A 332 -6.33 -24.50 -1.41
CA THR A 332 -6.84 -23.20 -1.84
C THR A 332 -6.51 -22.16 -0.78
N LEU A 333 -5.78 -21.12 -1.16
CA LEU A 333 -5.56 -19.93 -0.34
C LEU A 333 -6.74 -18.98 -0.50
N PRO A 334 -7.36 -18.50 0.60
CA PRO A 334 -8.40 -17.49 0.55
C PRO A 334 -7.88 -16.17 -0.04
N PRO A 335 -8.78 -15.23 -0.40
CA PRO A 335 -8.37 -13.94 -0.93
C PRO A 335 -7.45 -13.18 0.05
N GLY A 336 -6.42 -12.53 -0.51
CA GLY A 336 -5.42 -11.79 0.28
C GLY A 336 -4.41 -12.65 1.05
N TRP A 337 -4.46 -13.99 0.90
CA TRP A 337 -3.43 -14.87 1.45
C TRP A 337 -2.33 -15.17 0.44
N TYR A 338 -1.10 -15.24 0.95
CA TYR A 338 0.07 -15.62 0.16
C TYR A 338 0.76 -16.82 0.80
N ALA A 339 1.68 -17.42 0.05
CA ALA A 339 2.52 -18.48 0.55
C ALA A 339 3.96 -18.25 0.11
N TYR A 340 4.87 -18.60 1.01
CA TYR A 340 6.30 -18.61 0.77
C TYR A 340 6.88 -19.92 1.26
N ALA A 341 7.60 -20.62 0.37
CA ALA A 341 8.28 -21.86 0.69
C ALA A 341 9.74 -21.75 0.22
N PRO A 342 10.74 -21.82 1.12
CA PRO A 342 12.12 -21.92 0.69
C PRO A 342 12.32 -23.22 -0.13
N GLY A 343 13.16 -23.15 -1.17
CA GLY A 343 13.18 -24.13 -2.26
C GLY A 343 13.60 -25.56 -1.90
N GLU A 344 14.24 -25.80 -0.74
CA GLU A 344 14.82 -27.11 -0.39
C GLU A 344 14.13 -27.77 0.81
N ALA A 345 14.08 -29.10 0.78
CA ALA A 345 13.67 -29.90 1.93
C ALA A 345 14.83 -29.98 2.94
N ASP A 346 14.52 -30.19 4.22
CA ASP A 346 15.56 -30.54 5.19
C ASP A 346 16.11 -31.95 4.96
N ASP A 347 17.13 -32.34 5.72
CA ASP A 347 17.77 -33.66 5.64
C ASP A 347 16.81 -34.84 5.94
N GLU A 348 15.66 -34.58 6.58
CA GLU A 348 14.60 -35.55 6.82
C GLU A 348 13.55 -35.58 5.70
N GLY A 349 13.74 -34.79 4.64
CA GLY A 349 12.81 -34.64 3.52
C GLY A 349 11.58 -33.80 3.86
N LYS A 350 11.59 -33.07 5.00
CA LYS A 350 10.48 -32.21 5.38
C LYS A 350 10.57 -30.87 4.68
N THR A 351 9.42 -30.32 4.36
CA THR A 351 9.31 -28.99 3.74
C THR A 351 8.34 -28.14 4.51
N GLY A 352 8.59 -26.82 4.54
CA GLY A 352 7.71 -25.87 5.20
C GLY A 352 7.27 -24.80 4.22
N THR A 353 5.96 -24.60 4.13
CA THR A 353 5.35 -23.48 3.41
C THR A 353 4.72 -22.54 4.42
N THR A 354 5.30 -21.36 4.58
CA THR A 354 4.72 -20.29 5.40
C THR A 354 3.53 -19.71 4.65
N LEU A 355 2.41 -19.55 5.35
CA LEU A 355 1.22 -18.86 4.85
C LEU A 355 1.17 -17.48 5.47
N ILE A 356 1.01 -16.47 4.63
CA ILE A 356 0.97 -15.06 5.02
C ILE A 356 -0.48 -14.63 4.90
N GLY A 357 -1.12 -14.38 6.05
CA GLY A 357 -2.49 -13.89 6.09
C GLY A 357 -2.62 -12.43 5.61
N PRO A 358 -3.86 -11.96 5.39
CA PRO A 358 -4.13 -10.68 4.76
C PRO A 358 -3.62 -9.47 5.53
N ASN A 359 -3.33 -9.60 6.83
CA ASN A 359 -2.77 -8.55 7.69
C ASN A 359 -1.35 -8.88 8.22
N ALA A 360 -0.71 -9.94 7.70
CA ALA A 360 0.59 -10.44 8.17
C ALA A 360 0.71 -10.65 9.70
N SER A 361 -0.43 -10.80 10.40
CA SER A 361 -0.51 -10.93 11.86
C SER A 361 -0.56 -12.38 12.34
N ILE A 362 -0.58 -13.33 11.39
CA ILE A 362 -0.67 -14.76 11.68
C ILE A 362 0.66 -15.45 11.41
N ASN A 363 1.07 -16.29 12.35
CA ASN A 363 2.05 -17.33 12.09
C ASN A 363 1.30 -18.57 11.58
N ALA A 364 1.29 -18.77 10.27
CA ALA A 364 0.68 -19.92 9.64
C ALA A 364 1.68 -20.70 8.79
N ARG A 365 1.62 -22.02 8.84
CA ARG A 365 2.56 -22.90 8.13
C ARG A 365 1.92 -24.23 7.79
N ILE A 366 2.23 -24.73 6.60
CA ILE A 366 1.99 -26.12 6.19
C ILE A 366 3.34 -26.81 6.14
N GLU A 367 3.52 -27.82 6.96
CA GLU A 367 4.70 -28.67 6.91
C GLU A 367 4.35 -30.03 6.36
N THR A 368 5.16 -30.53 5.45
CA THR A 368 4.99 -31.86 4.88
C THR A 368 6.27 -32.67 5.01
N GLY A 369 6.13 -34.00 5.01
CA GLY A 369 7.28 -34.91 4.97
C GLY A 369 6.86 -36.33 4.60
N PRO A 370 7.83 -37.22 4.30
CA PRO A 370 7.53 -38.60 3.93
C PRO A 370 6.76 -39.33 5.03
N LEU A 371 5.63 -39.95 4.70
CA LEU A 371 4.78 -40.63 5.67
C LEU A 371 5.53 -41.74 6.42
N GLY A 372 6.38 -42.51 5.72
CA GLY A 372 7.18 -43.56 6.34
C GLY A 372 8.07 -43.04 7.46
N LYS A 373 8.69 -41.85 7.28
CA LYS A 373 9.53 -41.20 8.30
C LYS A 373 8.74 -40.69 9.49
N ILE A 374 7.53 -40.18 9.26
CA ILE A 374 6.64 -39.77 10.35
C ILE A 374 6.16 -41.00 11.13
N LYS A 375 5.84 -42.10 10.45
CA LYS A 375 5.41 -43.37 11.05
C LYS A 375 6.49 -44.12 11.83
N GLU A 376 7.77 -43.81 11.64
CA GLU A 376 8.84 -44.32 12.52
C GLU A 376 8.69 -43.82 13.97
N LYS A 377 7.98 -42.70 14.18
CA LYS A 377 7.82 -42.03 15.48
C LYS A 377 6.37 -41.92 15.93
N HIS A 378 5.41 -41.94 15.00
CA HIS A 378 4.00 -41.70 15.30
C HIS A 378 3.06 -42.67 14.57
N ASP A 379 2.28 -43.44 15.34
CA ASP A 379 1.42 -44.50 14.78
C ASP A 379 0.13 -43.95 14.14
N SER A 380 -0.30 -42.76 14.55
CA SER A 380 -1.51 -42.11 14.06
C SER A 380 -1.37 -40.58 14.04
N PRO A 381 -2.24 -39.86 13.32
CA PRO A 381 -2.30 -38.39 13.42
C PRO A 381 -2.55 -37.90 14.85
N ARG A 382 -3.34 -38.65 15.64
CA ARG A 382 -3.62 -38.33 17.05
C ARG A 382 -2.36 -38.41 17.91
N ASP A 383 -1.64 -39.53 17.80
CA ASP A 383 -0.38 -39.75 18.51
C ASP A 383 0.66 -38.67 18.14
N TRP A 384 0.71 -38.29 16.85
CA TRP A 384 1.55 -37.17 16.41
C TRP A 384 1.15 -35.83 17.07
N ALA A 385 -0.15 -35.53 17.15
CA ALA A 385 -0.65 -34.32 17.80
C ALA A 385 -0.38 -34.32 19.32
N GLU A 386 -0.59 -35.44 20.00
CA GLU A 386 -0.31 -35.60 21.43
C GLU A 386 1.17 -35.38 21.73
N HIS A 387 2.07 -36.02 20.98
CA HIS A 387 3.52 -35.79 21.10
C HIS A 387 3.90 -34.33 20.82
N ALA A 388 3.28 -33.68 19.83
CA ALA A 388 3.54 -32.27 19.55
C ALA A 388 3.11 -31.38 20.73
N LEU A 389 1.94 -31.62 21.32
CA LEU A 389 1.45 -30.88 22.49
C LEU A 389 2.33 -31.06 23.72
N GLU A 390 2.86 -32.27 23.97
CA GLU A 390 3.82 -32.51 25.05
C GLU A 390 5.11 -31.71 24.85
N HIS A 391 5.60 -31.64 23.61
CA HIS A 391 6.77 -30.83 23.27
C HIS A 391 6.48 -29.34 23.49
N TYR A 392 5.34 -28.84 23.00
CA TYR A 392 4.93 -27.44 23.17
C TYR A 392 4.68 -27.08 24.62
N GLY A 393 4.08 -27.95 25.42
CA GLY A 393 3.82 -27.71 26.84
C GLY A 393 5.09 -27.50 27.67
N LYS A 394 6.24 -27.98 27.19
CA LYS A 394 7.56 -27.73 27.81
C LYS A 394 8.14 -26.35 27.49
N GLN A 395 7.68 -25.72 26.40
CA GLN A 395 8.24 -24.47 25.87
C GLN A 395 7.29 -23.28 26.04
N LEU A 396 5.98 -23.52 25.94
CA LEU A 396 4.96 -22.48 25.93
C LEU A 396 4.40 -22.26 27.34
N GLY A 397 4.40 -21.00 27.77
CA GLY A 397 3.86 -20.61 29.07
C GLY A 397 2.34 -20.73 29.12
N ASN A 398 1.82 -21.44 30.13
CA ASN A 398 0.39 -21.56 30.41
C ASN A 398 -0.44 -22.15 29.26
N LEU A 399 0.08 -23.19 28.58
CA LEU A 399 -0.68 -23.90 27.55
C LEU A 399 -1.97 -24.50 28.14
N LYS A 400 -3.11 -24.18 27.52
CA LYS A 400 -4.44 -24.70 27.88
C LYS A 400 -5.17 -25.14 26.61
N LEU A 401 -5.56 -26.40 26.56
CA LEU A 401 -6.40 -26.91 25.47
C LEU A 401 -7.79 -26.25 25.52
N SER A 402 -8.43 -26.13 24.36
CA SER A 402 -9.84 -25.78 24.28
C SER A 402 -10.71 -26.87 24.96
N GLU A 403 -11.96 -26.54 25.27
CA GLU A 403 -12.91 -27.49 25.87
C GLU A 403 -13.13 -28.74 25.00
N LYS A 404 -12.93 -28.60 23.68
CA LYS A 404 -13.07 -29.69 22.72
C LYS A 404 -11.89 -30.67 22.74
N GLY A 405 -10.73 -30.25 23.28
CA GLY A 405 -9.53 -31.07 23.32
C GLY A 405 -8.98 -31.42 21.94
N ILE A 406 -8.57 -32.68 21.76
CA ILE A 406 -8.12 -33.21 20.46
C ILE A 406 -9.32 -33.86 19.76
N GLU A 407 -9.74 -33.22 18.68
CA GLU A 407 -10.88 -33.60 17.85
C GLU A 407 -10.44 -34.45 16.66
N ILE A 408 -11.20 -35.49 16.35
CA ILE A 408 -11.08 -36.21 15.08
C ILE A 408 -11.91 -35.44 14.04
N ILE A 409 -11.28 -35.05 12.94
CA ILE A 409 -11.90 -34.35 11.81
C ILE A 409 -11.69 -35.14 10.52
N LYS A 410 -12.38 -34.73 9.44
CA LYS A 410 -12.19 -35.30 8.10
C LYS A 410 -11.62 -34.26 7.14
N ILE A 411 -10.67 -34.68 6.33
CA ILE A 411 -10.13 -33.91 5.20
C ILE A 411 -10.28 -34.80 3.95
N GLY A 412 -11.26 -34.48 3.11
CA GLY A 412 -11.77 -35.44 2.12
C GLY A 412 -12.26 -36.72 2.82
N ASP A 413 -11.77 -37.88 2.35
CA ASP A 413 -12.10 -39.19 2.93
C ASP A 413 -11.13 -39.63 4.05
N ARG A 414 -10.15 -38.78 4.40
CA ARG A 414 -9.10 -39.13 5.38
C ARG A 414 -9.46 -38.66 6.77
N GLU A 415 -9.11 -39.49 7.75
CA GLU A 415 -9.10 -39.09 9.16
C GLU A 415 -7.92 -38.18 9.44
N ALA A 416 -8.19 -37.07 10.11
CA ALA A 416 -7.20 -36.13 10.60
C ALA A 416 -7.55 -35.75 12.04
N VAL A 417 -6.62 -35.11 12.74
CA VAL A 417 -6.90 -34.54 14.06
C VAL A 417 -6.70 -33.05 14.06
N ALA A 418 -7.58 -32.34 14.74
CA ALA A 418 -7.45 -30.93 15.05
C ALA A 418 -7.34 -30.74 16.55
N VAL A 419 -6.47 -29.83 16.96
CA VAL A 419 -6.41 -29.37 18.35
C VAL A 419 -6.27 -27.87 18.40
N GLU A 420 -7.06 -27.26 19.26
CA GLU A 420 -6.98 -25.84 19.60
C GLU A 420 -6.47 -25.66 21.03
N PHE A 421 -5.62 -24.67 21.21
CA PHE A 421 -5.09 -24.33 22.52
C PHE A 421 -4.73 -22.86 22.61
N GLU A 422 -4.76 -22.35 23.83
CA GLU A 422 -4.29 -21.02 24.19
C GLU A 422 -2.98 -21.11 24.97
N TYR A 423 -2.14 -20.09 24.83
CA TYR A 423 -0.93 -19.95 25.63
C TYR A 423 -0.56 -18.46 25.75
N ARG A 424 0.45 -18.14 26.55
CA ARG A 424 0.98 -16.78 26.67
C ARG A 424 2.40 -16.70 26.14
N GLU A 425 2.64 -15.64 25.36
CA GLU A 425 3.95 -15.22 24.92
C GLU A 425 4.22 -13.83 25.52
N GLY A 426 4.98 -13.80 26.61
CA GLY A 426 5.09 -12.62 27.46
C GLY A 426 3.70 -12.18 27.97
N LYS A 427 3.27 -10.97 27.61
CA LYS A 427 1.96 -10.41 27.99
C LYS A 427 0.85 -10.75 27.00
N VAL A 428 1.18 -11.21 25.80
CA VAL A 428 0.23 -11.44 24.72
C VAL A 428 -0.43 -12.81 24.88
N ALA A 429 -1.75 -12.84 24.86
CA ALA A 429 -2.51 -14.09 24.80
C ALA A 429 -2.57 -14.56 23.35
N LYS A 430 -2.12 -15.78 23.10
CA LYS A 430 -2.13 -16.41 21.78
C LYS A 430 -3.15 -17.54 21.75
N ARG A 431 -3.77 -17.74 20.59
CA ARG A 431 -4.57 -18.92 20.29
C ARG A 431 -4.03 -19.60 19.05
N ALA A 432 -3.97 -20.92 19.10
CA ALA A 432 -3.41 -21.73 18.04
C ALA A 432 -4.36 -22.87 17.69
N ARG A 433 -4.32 -23.24 16.40
CA ARG A 433 -4.89 -24.47 15.88
C ARG A 433 -3.82 -25.26 15.17
N ARG A 434 -3.83 -26.57 15.40
CA ARG A 434 -2.94 -27.54 14.75
C ARG A 434 -3.78 -28.62 14.12
N ILE A 435 -3.40 -29.03 12.91
CA ILE A 435 -4.02 -30.14 12.20
C ILE A 435 -2.94 -31.12 11.80
N CYS A 436 -3.09 -32.40 12.17
CA CYS A 436 -2.20 -33.47 11.74
C CYS A 436 -2.99 -34.44 10.86
N VAL A 437 -2.42 -34.83 9.73
CA VAL A 437 -3.08 -35.72 8.75
C VAL A 437 -2.07 -36.57 8.01
N PHE A 438 -2.41 -37.85 7.79
CA PHE A 438 -1.62 -38.80 7.01
C PHE A 438 -2.25 -38.97 5.61
N GLY A 439 -1.44 -38.74 4.58
CA GLY A 439 -1.74 -39.04 3.18
C GLY A 439 -1.41 -40.48 2.80
N GLU A 440 -1.12 -40.72 1.51
CA GLU A 440 -0.71 -42.05 1.02
C GLU A 440 0.80 -42.22 1.15
N SER A 441 1.53 -41.20 0.74
CA SER A 441 3.00 -41.16 0.72
C SER A 441 3.55 -40.02 1.58
N THR A 442 2.74 -39.02 1.90
CA THR A 442 3.12 -37.81 2.62
C THR A 442 2.26 -37.65 3.89
N ALA A 443 2.79 -37.00 4.92
CA ALA A 443 2.01 -36.51 6.06
C ALA A 443 2.12 -34.98 6.12
N ALA A 444 1.09 -34.32 6.63
CA ALA A 444 1.10 -32.86 6.81
C ALA A 444 0.72 -32.43 8.22
N ASN A 445 1.37 -31.35 8.66
CA ASN A 445 1.04 -30.61 9.87
C ASN A 445 0.71 -29.17 9.47
N LEU A 446 -0.53 -28.74 9.71
CA LEU A 446 -0.95 -27.37 9.50
C LEU A 446 -0.98 -26.65 10.83
N ARG A 447 -0.46 -25.42 10.81
CA ARG A 447 -0.26 -24.59 11.98
C ARG A 447 -0.88 -23.23 11.72
N PHE A 448 -1.79 -22.81 12.59
CA PHE A 448 -2.34 -21.46 12.62
C PHE A 448 -2.15 -20.89 14.02
N THR A 449 -1.54 -19.71 14.15
CA THR A 449 -1.31 -19.08 15.45
C THR A 449 -1.36 -17.58 15.32
N THR A 450 -2.21 -16.93 16.10
CA THR A 450 -2.36 -15.47 16.15
C THR A 450 -2.69 -15.04 17.59
N GLU A 451 -2.85 -13.74 17.80
CA GLU A 451 -3.42 -13.21 19.04
C GLU A 451 -4.83 -13.74 19.25
N ARG A 452 -5.17 -14.05 20.50
CA ARG A 452 -6.43 -14.70 20.86
C ARG A 452 -7.63 -13.93 20.32
N ASP A 453 -7.60 -12.60 20.39
CA ASP A 453 -8.72 -11.74 20.03
C ASP A 453 -8.85 -11.55 18.49
N ASP A 454 -7.81 -11.90 17.72
CA ASP A 454 -7.83 -11.92 16.25
C ASP A 454 -8.18 -13.31 15.69
N PHE A 455 -8.11 -14.37 16.50
CA PHE A 455 -8.24 -15.75 16.05
C PHE A 455 -9.58 -16.04 15.39
N GLU A 456 -10.70 -15.67 16.02
CA GLU A 456 -12.05 -15.95 15.51
C GLU A 456 -12.32 -15.28 14.16
N LYS A 457 -11.72 -14.11 13.90
CA LYS A 457 -11.85 -13.40 12.61
C LYS A 457 -11.24 -14.19 11.45
N LEU A 458 -10.25 -15.05 11.74
CA LEU A 458 -9.50 -15.81 10.75
C LEU A 458 -9.94 -17.27 10.64
N VAL A 459 -10.81 -17.75 11.54
CA VAL A 459 -11.35 -19.13 11.49
C VAL A 459 -11.96 -19.47 10.12
N PRO A 460 -12.77 -18.60 9.46
CA PRO A 460 -13.28 -18.91 8.13
C PRO A 460 -12.18 -19.20 7.10
N SER A 461 -11.10 -18.41 7.12
CA SER A 461 -9.93 -18.65 6.25
C SER A 461 -9.24 -19.97 6.59
N PHE A 462 -9.13 -20.34 7.87
CA PHE A 462 -8.51 -21.61 8.26
C PHE A 462 -9.34 -22.80 7.77
N GLU A 463 -10.67 -22.73 7.88
CA GLU A 463 -11.56 -23.79 7.41
C GLU A 463 -11.50 -23.95 5.88
N GLU A 464 -11.43 -22.86 5.11
CA GLU A 464 -11.24 -22.93 3.66
C GLU A 464 -9.90 -23.60 3.29
N ILE A 465 -8.82 -23.23 3.97
CA ILE A 465 -7.49 -23.85 3.77
C ILE A 465 -7.54 -25.34 4.16
N VAL A 466 -8.10 -25.69 5.31
CA VAL A 466 -8.12 -27.07 5.80
C VAL A 466 -9.03 -27.95 4.93
N SER A 467 -10.21 -27.46 4.55
CA SER A 467 -11.18 -28.24 3.76
C SER A 467 -10.77 -28.45 2.31
N SER A 468 -9.96 -27.56 1.73
CA SER A 468 -9.40 -27.69 0.38
C SER A 468 -8.10 -28.49 0.32
N LEU A 469 -7.54 -28.86 1.47
CA LEU A 469 -6.27 -29.57 1.56
C LEU A 469 -6.37 -30.96 0.91
N THR A 470 -5.49 -31.21 -0.05
CA THR A 470 -5.23 -32.53 -0.62
C THR A 470 -3.78 -32.92 -0.33
N ILE A 471 -3.55 -34.16 0.12
CA ILE A 471 -2.23 -34.70 0.44
C ILE A 471 -2.00 -35.98 -0.35
N ARG A 472 -0.77 -36.13 -0.86
CA ARG A 472 -0.32 -37.31 -1.61
C ARG A 472 0.06 -38.51 -0.76
#